data_AF-A0A4R1WKH9-F1
#
_entry.id   AF-A0A4R1WKH9-F1
#
_cell.length_a   1.000
_cell.length_b   1.000
_cell.length_c   1.000
_cell.angle_alpha   90.00
_cell.angle_beta   90.00
_cell.angle_gamma   90.00
#
_symmetry.space_group_name_H-M   'P 1'
#
loop_
_entity.id
_entity.type
_entity.pdbx_description
1 polymer ?
#
loop_
_entity_poly.entity_id
_entity_poly.type
_entity_poly.pdbx_seq_one_letter_code
_entity_poly.pdbx_strand_id
1 'polypeptide(L)'
;MGGRLITPAPPPYAVRGHGRLPVEEAIGLYLEPVLARTARLDIPLDQMLARIAETVAWLTWHELRTAVVNAQIDLAALPVGVAGTVQRLRDDLVKAIDWHSLR
;
A
#
# COMPACT_ATOMS: atom_id res chain seq x y z
N MET A 1 1.60 -10.30 9.89
CA MET A 1 1.22 -9.69 8.61
C MET A 1 1.38 -8.18 8.76
N GLY A 2 2.37 -7.57 8.08
CA GLY A 2 2.51 -6.12 8.05
C GLY A 2 1.47 -5.49 7.12
N GLY A 3 0.90 -4.35 7.50
CA GLY A 3 -0.01 -3.60 6.63
C GLY A 3 0.75 -2.98 5.47
N ARG A 4 0.14 -2.98 4.26
CA ARG A 4 0.68 -2.30 3.08
C ARG A 4 -0.18 -1.10 2.76
N LEU A 5 0.43 0.08 2.70
CA LEU A 5 -0.22 1.31 2.26
C LEU A 5 -0.08 1.45 0.75
N ILE A 6 -1.18 1.67 0.04
CA ILE A 6 -1.14 2.06 -1.38
C ILE A 6 -1.35 3.57 -1.44
N THR A 7 -0.40 4.29 -2.03
CA THR A 7 -0.40 5.76 -2.03
C THR A 7 -0.44 6.35 -3.44
N PRO A 8 -0.95 7.58 -3.61
CA PRO A 8 -1.01 8.22 -4.94
C PRO A 8 0.37 8.58 -5.50
N ALA A 9 1.31 8.90 -4.62
CA ALA A 9 2.67 9.34 -4.94
C ALA A 9 3.66 8.70 -3.96
N PRO A 10 4.97 8.68 -4.26
CA PRO A 10 5.96 8.34 -3.25
C PRO A 10 5.99 9.41 -2.13
N PRO A 11 6.42 9.06 -0.91
CA PRO A 11 6.66 10.02 0.15
C PRO A 11 7.71 11.07 -0.28
N PRO A 12 7.66 12.30 0.28
CA PRO A 12 6.86 12.71 1.43
C PRO A 12 5.40 13.09 1.12
N TYR A 13 4.49 12.79 2.06
CA TYR A 13 3.04 12.99 1.94
C TYR A 13 2.56 14.30 2.55
N ALA A 14 1.54 14.90 1.96
CA ALA A 14 0.88 16.08 2.54
C ALA A 14 0.07 15.68 3.78
N VAL A 15 0.45 16.18 4.95
CA VAL A 15 -0.23 16.00 6.23
C VAL A 15 -0.89 17.32 6.61
N ARG A 16 -2.20 17.29 6.88
CA ARG A 16 -2.98 18.48 7.22
C ARG A 16 -2.37 19.19 8.44
N GLY A 17 -2.00 20.45 8.28
CA GLY A 17 -1.39 21.28 9.34
C GLY A 17 0.11 21.08 9.56
N HIS A 18 0.75 20.13 8.86
CA HIS A 18 2.17 19.78 9.08
C HIS A 18 3.04 19.77 7.82
N GLY A 19 2.49 20.13 6.66
CA GLY A 19 3.25 20.20 5.40
C GLY A 19 3.48 18.82 4.78
N ARG A 20 4.67 18.58 4.20
CA ARG A 20 5.03 17.30 3.59
C ARG A 20 5.99 16.54 4.50
N LEU A 21 5.61 15.32 4.89
CA LEU A 21 6.37 14.48 5.83
C LEU A 21 6.68 13.09 5.27
N PRO A 22 7.82 12.49 5.65
CA PRO A 22 8.07 11.06 5.50
C PRO A 22 6.97 10.20 6.16
N VAL A 23 6.91 8.92 5.77
CA VAL A 23 5.90 7.96 6.29
C VAL A 23 5.97 7.87 7.81
N GLU A 24 7.18 7.74 8.34
CA GLU A 24 7.48 7.48 9.75
C GLU A 24 7.06 8.65 10.62
N GLU A 25 7.41 9.87 10.19
CA GLU A 25 7.03 11.11 10.87
C GLU A 25 5.51 11.34 10.81
N ALA A 26 4.88 11.08 9.65
CA ALA A 26 3.44 11.20 9.49
C ALA A 26 2.66 10.23 10.40
N ILE A 27 3.14 8.99 10.57
CA ILE A 27 2.56 8.02 11.50
C ILE A 27 2.81 8.45 12.95
N GLY A 28 4.02 8.90 13.25
CA GLY A 28 4.41 9.33 14.60
C GLY A 28 3.51 10.43 15.16
N LEU A 29 3.07 11.39 14.32
CA LEU A 29 2.16 12.47 14.71
C LEU A 29 0.83 11.99 15.32
N TYR A 30 0.31 10.84 14.86
CA TYR A 30 -1.01 10.36 15.25
C TYR A 30 -0.98 9.05 16.03
N LEU A 31 0.20 8.45 16.23
CA LEU A 31 0.34 7.17 16.90
C LEU A 31 -0.14 7.24 18.36
N GLU A 32 0.31 8.22 19.14
CA GLU A 32 -0.10 8.38 20.54
C GLU A 32 -1.62 8.59 20.70
N PRO A 33 -2.27 9.52 19.95
CA PRO A 33 -3.74 9.63 19.94
C PRO A 33 -4.48 8.34 19.56
N VAL A 34 -3.93 7.54 18.63
CA VAL A 34 -4.52 6.25 18.24
C VAL A 34 -4.39 5.24 19.38
N LEU A 35 -3.22 5.16 20.03
CA LEU A 35 -2.98 4.26 21.16
C LEU A 35 -3.90 4.57 22.34
N ALA A 36 -4.13 5.84 22.63
CA ALA A 36 -5.07 6.26 23.69
C ALA A 36 -6.51 5.75 23.48
N ARG A 37 -6.89 5.43 22.23
CA ARG A 37 -8.21 4.92 21.85
C ARG A 37 -8.27 3.39 21.72
N THR A 38 -7.12 2.72 21.80
CA THR A 38 -7.00 1.26 21.65
C THR A 38 -6.84 0.63 23.04
N ALA A 39 -7.21 -0.64 23.21
CA ALA A 39 -6.98 -1.36 24.47
C ALA A 39 -5.50 -1.22 24.87
N ARG A 40 -5.21 -1.00 26.16
CA ARG A 40 -3.85 -0.74 26.67
C ARG A 40 -2.87 -1.76 26.11
N LEU A 41 -2.02 -1.32 25.20
CA LEU A 41 -0.89 -2.10 24.73
C LEU A 41 0.24 -1.88 25.74
N ASP A 42 0.80 -2.96 26.29
CA ASP A 42 1.94 -2.92 27.22
C ASP A 42 3.28 -2.58 26.51
N ILE A 43 3.22 -1.89 25.36
CA ILE A 43 4.38 -1.54 24.56
C ILE A 43 4.59 -0.02 24.65
N PRO A 44 5.76 0.44 25.10
CA PRO A 44 6.12 1.86 25.13
C PRO A 44 6.08 2.53 23.74
N LEU A 45 5.67 3.80 23.68
CA LEU A 45 5.51 4.56 22.42
C LEU A 45 6.79 4.60 21.59
N ASP A 46 7.94 4.81 22.22
CA ASP A 46 9.27 4.82 21.60
C ASP A 46 9.59 3.48 20.92
N GLN A 47 9.25 2.35 21.56
CA GLN A 47 9.40 1.03 20.95
C GLN A 47 8.46 0.81 19.76
N MET A 48 7.25 1.39 19.81
CA MET A 48 6.33 1.32 18.67
C MET A 48 6.81 2.16 17.49
N LEU A 49 7.33 3.37 17.75
CA LEU A 49 7.93 4.25 16.73
C LEU A 49 9.13 3.58 16.05
N ALA A 50 10.01 2.94 16.83
CA ALA A 50 11.17 2.24 16.30
C ALA A 50 10.80 1.09 15.34
N ARG A 51 9.61 0.50 15.50
CA ARG A 51 9.11 -0.60 14.67
C ARG A 51 8.37 -0.16 13.42
N ILE A 52 8.15 1.13 13.19
CA ILE A 52 7.40 1.61 12.00
C ILE A 52 8.07 1.12 10.71
N ALA A 53 9.38 1.28 10.59
CA ALA A 53 10.14 0.87 9.41
C ALA A 53 10.04 -0.64 9.11
N GLU A 54 9.80 -1.46 10.14
CA GLU A 54 9.67 -2.92 10.01
C GLU A 54 8.22 -3.37 9.73
N THR A 55 7.24 -2.52 10.01
CA THR A 55 5.82 -2.88 10.02
C THR A 55 5.02 -2.25 8.89
N VAL A 56 5.50 -1.12 8.37
CA VAL A 56 4.83 -0.34 7.33
C VAL A 56 5.61 -0.46 6.05
N ALA A 57 5.00 -1.13 5.08
CA ALA A 57 5.43 -1.07 3.70
C ALA A 57 4.46 -0.17 2.93
N TRP A 58 4.98 0.58 1.96
CA TRP A 58 4.17 1.37 1.04
C TRP A 58 4.53 1.05 -0.39
N LEU A 59 3.58 1.25 -1.29
CA LEU A 59 3.78 1.28 -2.73
C LEU A 59 2.83 2.30 -3.35
N THR A 60 3.13 2.76 -4.54
CA THR A 60 2.25 3.63 -5.30
C THR A 60 1.27 2.83 -6.16
N TRP A 61 0.15 3.47 -6.54
CA TRP A 61 -0.73 2.92 -7.59
C TRP A 61 0.03 2.64 -8.90
N HIS A 62 0.98 3.50 -9.24
CA HIS A 62 1.83 3.35 -10.42
C HIS A 62 2.70 2.08 -10.35
N GLU A 63 3.36 1.85 -9.21
CA GLU A 63 4.18 0.64 -9.00
C GLU A 63 3.32 -0.62 -9.02
N LEU A 64 2.13 -0.58 -8.40
CA LEU A 64 1.19 -1.71 -8.43
C LEU A 64 0.76 -2.04 -9.87
N ARG A 65 0.37 -1.01 -10.63
CA ARG A 65 0.00 -1.15 -12.04
C ARG A 65 1.13 -1.77 -12.85
N THR A 66 2.34 -1.26 -12.65
CA THR A 66 3.54 -1.74 -13.35
C THR A 66 3.82 -3.21 -13.01
N ALA A 67 3.70 -3.61 -11.75
CA ALA A 67 3.86 -5.00 -11.34
C ALA A 67 2.82 -5.93 -11.97
N VAL A 68 1.56 -5.50 -12.06
CA VAL A 68 0.48 -6.28 -12.70
C VAL A 68 0.68 -6.41 -14.21
N VAL A 69 1.06 -5.33 -14.89
CA VAL A 69 1.30 -5.34 -16.35
C VAL A 69 2.52 -6.19 -16.70
N ASN A 70 3.58 -6.11 -15.90
CA ASN A 70 4.83 -6.83 -16.13
C ASN A 70 4.84 -8.25 -15.56
N ALA A 71 3.74 -8.68 -14.92
CA ALA A 71 3.61 -10.04 -14.39
C ALA A 71 3.79 -11.05 -15.53
N GLN A 72 4.85 -11.84 -15.45
CA GLN A 72 5.14 -12.91 -16.40
C GLN A 72 4.14 -14.03 -16.14
N ILE A 73 3.13 -14.14 -16.99
CA ILE A 73 2.14 -15.20 -16.97
C ILE A 73 2.33 -15.99 -18.25
N ASP A 74 2.74 -17.26 -18.13
CA ASP A 74 2.82 -18.15 -19.28
C ASP A 74 1.41 -18.60 -19.70
N LEU A 75 0.77 -17.77 -20.51
CA LEU A 75 -0.56 -18.04 -21.04
C LEU A 75 -0.56 -19.21 -22.05
N ALA A 76 0.59 -19.51 -22.67
CA ALA A 76 0.70 -20.59 -23.65
C ALA A 76 0.68 -21.97 -22.99
N ALA A 77 1.14 -22.07 -21.73
CA ALA A 77 1.04 -23.28 -20.93
C ALA A 77 -0.38 -23.57 -20.38
N LEU A 78 -1.34 -22.66 -20.56
CA LEU A 78 -2.69 -22.79 -20.02
C LEU A 78 -3.71 -23.25 -21.09
N PRO A 79 -4.77 -23.98 -20.71
CA PRO A 79 -5.90 -24.23 -21.60
C PRO A 79 -6.50 -22.92 -22.11
N VAL A 80 -6.93 -22.87 -23.38
CA VAL A 80 -7.39 -21.63 -24.05
C VAL A 80 -8.44 -20.85 -23.24
N GLY A 81 -9.44 -21.53 -22.66
CA GLY A 81 -10.46 -20.88 -21.84
C GLY A 81 -9.93 -20.29 -20.53
N VAL A 82 -8.91 -20.93 -19.94
CA VAL A 82 -8.23 -20.46 -18.74
C VAL A 82 -7.34 -19.26 -19.07
N ALA A 83 -6.55 -19.34 -20.15
CA ALA A 83 -5.71 -18.25 -20.63
C ALA A 83 -6.54 -16.97 -20.89
N GLY A 84 -7.67 -17.10 -21.59
CA GLY A 84 -8.58 -15.98 -21.83
C GLY A 84 -9.18 -15.39 -20.55
N THR A 85 -9.43 -16.23 -19.54
CA THR A 85 -9.95 -15.76 -18.24
C THR A 85 -8.89 -15.02 -17.44
N VAL A 86 -7.66 -15.56 -17.37
CA VAL A 86 -6.53 -14.91 -16.70
C VAL A 86 -6.22 -13.56 -17.36
N GLN A 87 -6.25 -13.50 -18.69
CA GLN A 87 -6.06 -12.26 -19.44
C GLN A 87 -7.12 -11.20 -19.07
N ARG A 88 -8.41 -11.57 -19.07
CA ARG A 88 -9.49 -10.66 -18.66
C ARG A 88 -9.36 -10.18 -17.22
N LEU A 89 -9.02 -11.06 -16.29
CA LEU A 89 -8.82 -10.70 -14.89
C LEU A 89 -7.66 -9.69 -14.72
N ARG A 90 -6.57 -9.87 -15.47
CA ARG A 90 -5.48 -8.90 -15.48
C ARG A 90 -5.96 -7.53 -15.98
N ASP A 91 -6.70 -7.51 -17.08
CA ASP A 91 -7.17 -6.27 -17.69
C ASP A 91 -8.19 -5.54 -16.80
N ASP A 92 -9.07 -6.29 -16.14
CA ASP A 92 -10.03 -5.74 -15.19
C ASP A 92 -9.35 -5.22 -13.91
N LEU A 93 -8.30 -5.91 -13.43
CA LEU A 93 -7.47 -5.42 -12.33
C LEU A 93 -6.76 -4.10 -12.70
N VAL A 94 -6.20 -3.98 -13.91
CA VAL A 94 -5.58 -2.74 -14.38
C VAL A 94 -6.59 -1.60 -14.41
N LYS A 95 -7.80 -1.84 -14.94
CA LYS A 95 -8.88 -0.82 -14.94
C LYS A 95 -9.26 -0.38 -13.52
N ALA A 96 -9.36 -1.33 -12.59
CA ALA A 96 -9.65 -1.03 -11.20
C ALA A 96 -8.54 -0.16 -10.57
N ILE A 97 -7.27 -0.51 -10.80
CA ILE A 97 -6.12 0.29 -10.35
C ILE A 97 -6.19 1.70 -10.94
N ASP A 98 -6.40 1.83 -12.25
CA ASP A 98 -6.47 3.13 -12.93
C ASP A 98 -7.60 3.99 -12.34
N TRP A 99 -8.78 3.40 -12.07
CA TRP A 99 -9.89 4.11 -11.42
C TRP A 99 -9.54 4.61 -10.01
N HIS A 100 -8.86 3.79 -9.21
CA HIS A 100 -8.41 4.18 -7.87
C HIS A 100 -7.27 5.22 -7.88
N SER A 101 -6.46 5.25 -8.93
CA SER A 101 -5.34 6.21 -9.06
C SER A 101 -5.78 7.64 -9.36
N LEU A 102 -7.00 7.82 -9.87
CA LEU A 102 -7.58 9.13 -10.23
C LEU A 102 -8.28 9.83 -9.05
N ARG A 103 -8.41 9.15 -7.90
CA ARG A 103 -9.07 9.64 -6.69
C ARG A 103 -8.06 9.99 -5.62
#